data_AF-A0A3A8Z8B7-F1
#
_entry.id   AF-A0A3A8Z8B7-F1
#
_cell.length_a   1.000
_cell.length_b   1.000
_cell.length_c   1.000
_cell.angle_alpha   90.00
_cell.angle_beta   90.00
_cell.angle_gamma   90.00
#
_symmetry.space_group_name_H-M   'P 1'
#
loop_
_entity.id
_entity.type
_entity.pdbx_description
1 polymer ?
#
loop_
_entity_poly.entity_id
_entity_poly.type
_entity_poly.pdbx_seq_one_letter_code
_entity_poly.pdbx_strand_id
1 'polypeptide(L)'
;MPRNDNSKRKDDEIMKKLVKNVIICSFLIFAFSIVNCFSVAEAKRLQSPEQAQEAALAKVPSAKVIDVDSDTEDGVLVYEVELRKSGKEYKLEYRASDGKLLKYEWEVLNPAFGNQNKKNLSKKEIKKKALKQVKSASVISIVLDHDDGMAQYEVKMRKGNKKYELVYNSKTGKLLEYQWEIVTVY
;
A
#
# COMPACT_ATOMS: atom_id res chain seq x y z
N MET A 1 -28.90 -80.73 -14.90
CA MET A 1 -29.51 -79.41 -14.70
C MET A 1 -28.58 -78.56 -13.85
N PRO A 2 -28.01 -77.46 -14.35
CA PRO A 2 -27.22 -76.55 -13.52
C PRO A 2 -28.13 -75.73 -12.59
N ARG A 3 -27.81 -75.67 -11.29
CA ARG A 3 -28.48 -74.79 -10.31
C ARG A 3 -28.13 -73.34 -10.63
N ASN A 4 -29.17 -72.52 -10.75
CA ASN A 4 -29.13 -71.10 -11.08
C ASN A 4 -28.42 -70.30 -9.96
N ASP A 5 -27.20 -69.84 -10.25
CA ASP A 5 -26.38 -69.01 -9.37
C ASP A 5 -26.81 -67.52 -9.44
N ASN A 6 -27.99 -67.24 -8.88
CA ASN A 6 -28.59 -65.90 -8.86
C ASN A 6 -28.59 -65.24 -7.46
N SER A 7 -28.10 -65.94 -6.43
CA SER A 7 -27.87 -65.38 -5.09
C SER A 7 -26.50 -64.69 -5.02
N LYS A 8 -25.41 -65.36 -5.46
CA LYS A 8 -24.07 -64.75 -5.48
C LYS A 8 -24.03 -63.43 -6.25
N ARG A 9 -24.73 -63.35 -7.40
CA ARG A 9 -24.77 -62.12 -8.21
C ARG A 9 -25.40 -60.92 -7.51
N LYS A 10 -26.41 -61.13 -6.65
CA LYS A 10 -27.05 -60.05 -5.88
C LYS A 10 -26.19 -59.65 -4.68
N ASP A 11 -25.57 -60.63 -4.02
CA ASP A 11 -24.66 -60.40 -2.90
C ASP A 11 -23.39 -59.65 -3.35
N ASP A 12 -22.87 -59.96 -4.54
CA ASP A 12 -21.76 -59.26 -5.20
C ASP A 12 -22.11 -57.82 -5.62
N GLU A 13 -23.35 -57.55 -6.00
CA GLU A 13 -23.82 -56.22 -6.38
C GLU A 13 -24.03 -55.30 -5.16
N ILE A 14 -24.53 -55.86 -4.05
CA ILE A 14 -24.68 -55.18 -2.76
C ILE A 14 -23.30 -54.90 -2.14
N MET A 15 -22.37 -55.87 -2.18
CA MET A 15 -20.97 -55.67 -1.78
C MET A 15 -20.29 -54.57 -2.60
N LYS A 16 -20.46 -54.53 -3.93
CA LYS A 16 -19.90 -53.46 -4.77
C LYS A 16 -20.46 -52.07 -4.45
N LYS A 17 -21.75 -51.95 -4.08
CA LYS A 17 -22.35 -50.68 -3.62
C LYS A 17 -21.88 -50.26 -2.23
N LEU A 18 -21.68 -51.20 -1.30
CA LEU A 18 -21.13 -50.92 0.03
C LEU A 18 -19.66 -50.47 -0.04
N VAL A 19 -18.84 -51.13 -0.87
CA VAL A 19 -17.42 -50.78 -1.05
C VAL A 19 -17.27 -49.42 -1.74
N LYS A 20 -18.15 -49.08 -2.71
CA LYS A 20 -18.16 -47.75 -3.35
C LYS A 20 -18.50 -46.61 -2.38
N ASN A 21 -19.34 -46.85 -1.37
CA ASN A 21 -19.75 -45.82 -0.40
C ASN A 21 -18.88 -45.79 0.86
N VAL A 22 -18.15 -46.88 1.19
CA VAL A 22 -17.20 -46.90 2.31
C VAL A 22 -15.83 -46.33 1.92
N ILE A 23 -15.42 -46.43 0.65
CA ILE A 23 -14.20 -45.79 0.13
C ILE A 23 -14.32 -44.24 0.10
N ILE A 24 -15.53 -43.69 0.20
CA ILE A 24 -15.74 -42.24 0.27
C ILE A 24 -15.51 -41.67 1.69
N CYS A 25 -15.40 -42.51 2.73
CA CYS A 25 -15.24 -42.05 4.12
C CYS A 25 -13.94 -42.46 4.83
N SER A 26 -12.95 -43.02 4.12
CA SER A 26 -11.67 -43.43 4.73
C SER A 26 -10.41 -42.91 4.02
N PHE A 27 -10.52 -41.78 3.32
CA PHE A 27 -9.37 -40.93 2.97
C PHE A 27 -9.45 -39.61 3.75
N LEU A 28 -9.43 -39.75 5.08
CA LEU A 28 -8.80 -38.76 5.93
C LEU A 28 -7.34 -39.17 6.04
N ILE A 29 -6.47 -38.24 5.62
CA ILE A 29 -5.00 -38.25 5.62
C ILE A 29 -4.40 -38.70 4.27
N PHE A 30 -3.58 -37.80 3.68
CA PHE A 30 -2.84 -37.91 2.40
C PHE A 30 -3.69 -37.64 1.13
N ALA A 31 -3.75 -36.47 0.52
CA ALA A 31 -2.84 -35.33 0.48
C ALA A 31 -3.66 -34.03 0.44
N PHE A 32 -3.62 -33.26 1.53
CA PHE A 32 -3.93 -31.84 1.46
C PHE A 32 -2.68 -31.13 0.94
N SER A 33 -2.28 -31.40 -0.30
CA SER A 33 -1.27 -30.61 -1.02
C SER A 33 -1.91 -29.40 -1.70
N ILE A 34 -2.90 -28.80 -1.04
CA ILE A 34 -3.02 -27.34 -1.08
C ILE A 34 -2.10 -26.84 0.02
N VAL A 35 -0.79 -26.92 -0.23
CA VAL A 35 0.04 -25.79 0.18
C VAL A 35 -0.49 -24.65 -0.68
N ASN A 36 -1.57 -24.01 -0.20
CA ASN A 36 -1.60 -22.57 -0.27
C ASN A 36 -0.30 -22.19 0.39
N CYS A 37 0.73 -22.01 -0.44
CA CYS A 37 1.78 -21.09 -0.12
C CYS A 37 0.99 -19.80 0.06
N PHE A 38 0.57 -19.56 1.31
CA PHE A 38 0.58 -18.21 1.80
C PHE A 38 1.99 -17.78 1.49
N SER A 39 2.16 -17.15 0.33
CA SER A 39 3.09 -16.05 0.23
C SER A 39 2.57 -15.07 1.28
N VAL A 40 2.91 -15.31 2.55
CA VAL A 40 3.43 -14.23 3.36
C VAL A 40 4.42 -13.60 2.40
N ALA A 41 4.05 -12.45 1.84
CA ALA A 41 4.92 -11.71 0.95
C ALA A 41 6.22 -11.62 1.74
N GLU A 42 7.19 -12.45 1.35
CA GLU A 42 8.35 -12.67 2.18
C GLU A 42 8.99 -11.31 2.21
N ALA A 43 9.02 -10.73 3.41
CA ALA A 43 9.46 -9.38 3.61
C ALA A 43 10.89 -9.31 3.09
N LYS A 44 11.06 -8.75 1.88
CA LYS A 44 12.37 -8.68 1.23
C LYS A 44 13.17 -7.67 2.04
N ARG A 45 13.93 -8.19 3.01
CA ARG A 45 14.94 -7.42 3.73
C ARG A 45 15.77 -6.68 2.71
N LEU A 46 15.80 -5.36 2.83
CA LEU A 46 16.69 -4.54 2.02
C LEU A 46 18.06 -4.63 2.69
N GLN A 47 18.99 -5.28 2.00
CA GLN A 47 20.36 -5.48 2.44
C GLN A 47 21.26 -4.29 2.08
N SER A 48 20.78 -3.39 1.22
CA SER A 48 21.55 -2.24 0.76
C SER A 48 20.65 -1.09 0.27
N PRO A 49 21.17 0.15 0.23
CA PRO A 49 20.44 1.29 -0.31
C PRO A 49 20.07 1.12 -1.80
N GLU A 50 20.85 0.38 -2.59
CA GLU A 50 20.54 0.11 -4.00
C GLU A 50 19.26 -0.72 -4.16
N GLN A 51 18.98 -1.64 -3.22
CA GLN A 51 17.72 -2.39 -3.23
C GLN A 51 16.51 -1.50 -2.91
N ALA A 52 16.70 -0.49 -2.05
CA ALA A 52 15.69 0.53 -1.80
C ALA A 52 15.48 1.40 -3.04
N GLN A 53 16.57 1.79 -3.72
CA GLN A 53 16.51 2.53 -4.98
C GLN A 53 15.72 1.78 -6.06
N GLU A 54 15.96 0.49 -6.24
CA GLU A 54 15.18 -0.36 -7.16
C GLU A 54 13.69 -0.38 -6.79
N ALA A 55 13.38 -0.55 -5.50
CA ALA A 55 12.01 -0.53 -5.01
C ALA A 55 11.32 0.83 -5.24
N ALA A 56 12.06 1.92 -5.09
CA ALA A 56 11.58 3.28 -5.33
C ALA A 56 11.33 3.53 -6.83
N LEU A 57 12.24 3.11 -7.71
CA LEU A 57 12.09 3.20 -9.16
C LEU A 57 10.95 2.33 -9.70
N ALA A 58 10.69 1.18 -9.08
CA ALA A 58 9.50 0.38 -9.36
C ALA A 58 8.21 1.12 -8.98
N LYS A 59 8.26 1.96 -7.94
CA LYS A 59 7.12 2.77 -7.49
C LYS A 59 6.91 4.02 -8.34
N VAL A 60 7.99 4.66 -8.78
CA VAL A 60 7.98 5.86 -9.61
C VAL A 60 8.79 5.61 -10.89
N PRO A 61 8.21 4.86 -11.86
CA PRO A 61 8.94 4.46 -13.06
C PRO A 61 9.37 5.67 -13.87
N SER A 62 10.53 5.58 -14.52
CA SER A 62 11.14 6.65 -15.33
C SER A 62 11.52 7.91 -14.54
N ALA A 63 11.60 7.85 -13.22
CA ALA A 63 12.19 8.93 -12.42
C ALA A 63 13.72 8.88 -12.49
N LYS A 64 14.36 10.02 -12.25
CA LYS A 64 15.81 10.10 -12.03
C LYS A 64 16.07 10.00 -10.53
N VAL A 65 17.05 9.20 -10.13
CA VAL A 65 17.52 9.18 -8.74
C VAL A 65 18.28 10.48 -8.48
N ILE A 66 17.94 11.16 -7.39
CA ILE A 66 18.60 12.39 -6.94
C ILE A 66 19.56 12.04 -5.81
N ASP A 67 19.05 11.31 -4.81
CA ASP A 67 19.84 10.89 -3.66
C ASP A 67 19.34 9.56 -3.11
N VAL A 68 20.22 8.84 -2.41
CA VAL A 68 19.92 7.62 -1.70
C VAL A 68 20.70 7.64 -0.40
N ASP A 69 19.99 7.70 0.73
CA ASP A 69 20.59 7.74 2.06
C ASP A 69 20.05 6.63 2.95
N SER A 70 20.68 6.44 4.10
CA SER A 70 20.24 5.53 5.13
C SER A 70 20.42 6.17 6.49
N ASP A 71 19.37 6.12 7.31
CA ASP A 71 19.41 6.58 8.68
C ASP A 71 18.87 5.51 9.64
N THR A 72 19.17 5.65 10.92
CA THR A 72 18.63 4.82 11.99
C THR A 72 17.69 5.63 12.85
N GLU A 73 16.40 5.45 12.64
CA GLU A 73 15.35 6.08 13.44
C GLU A 73 14.87 5.11 14.52
N ASP A 74 14.98 5.49 15.79
CA ASP A 74 14.55 4.67 16.94
C ASP A 74 15.11 3.23 16.92
N GLY A 75 16.36 3.07 16.44
CA GLY A 75 17.02 1.76 16.31
C GLY A 75 16.58 0.94 15.09
N VAL A 76 15.76 1.51 14.22
CA VAL A 76 15.32 0.91 12.96
C VAL A 76 16.09 1.52 11.80
N LEU A 77 16.83 0.70 11.06
CA LEU A 77 17.48 1.13 9.82
C LEU A 77 16.41 1.41 8.76
N VAL A 78 16.43 2.63 8.23
CA VAL A 78 15.55 3.14 7.18
C VAL A 78 16.42 3.57 6.01
N TYR A 79 16.00 3.20 4.79
CA TYR A 79 16.58 3.71 3.56
C TYR A 79 15.66 4.78 2.99
N GLU A 80 16.23 5.94 2.71
CA GLU A 80 15.55 7.05 2.06
C GLU A 80 16.00 7.12 0.60
N VAL A 81 15.04 7.29 -0.31
CA VAL A 81 15.31 7.46 -1.73
C VAL A 81 14.60 8.70 -2.24
N GLU A 82 15.39 9.65 -2.75
CA GLU A 82 14.90 10.85 -3.41
C GLU A 82 14.94 10.67 -4.94
N LEU A 83 13.80 10.92 -5.58
CA LEU A 83 13.62 10.79 -7.01
C LEU A 83 13.04 12.07 -7.61
N ARG A 84 13.37 12.36 -8.87
CA ARG A 84 12.80 13.48 -9.62
C ARG A 84 12.13 13.02 -10.88
N LYS A 85 10.89 13.46 -11.09
CA LYS A 85 10.11 13.18 -12.30
C LYS A 85 9.11 14.28 -12.60
N SER A 86 9.14 14.79 -13.83
CA SER A 86 8.12 15.71 -14.37
C SER A 86 7.85 16.94 -13.47
N GLY A 87 8.92 17.59 -12.98
CA GLY A 87 8.81 18.77 -12.13
C GLY A 87 8.35 18.48 -10.70
N LYS A 88 8.44 17.22 -10.26
CA LYS A 88 8.20 16.81 -8.88
C LYS A 88 9.41 16.11 -8.30
N GLU A 89 9.62 16.32 -7.02
CA GLU A 89 10.48 15.51 -6.18
C GLU A 89 9.63 14.48 -5.45
N TYR A 90 10.18 13.30 -5.22
CA TYR A 90 9.56 12.20 -4.52
C TYR A 90 10.54 11.72 -3.46
N LYS A 91 10.05 11.50 -2.25
CA LYS A 91 10.81 10.91 -1.15
C LYS A 91 10.12 9.64 -0.70
N LEU A 92 10.85 8.54 -0.67
CA LEU A 92 10.35 7.23 -0.27
C LEU A 92 11.26 6.65 0.80
N GLU A 93 10.68 6.33 1.95
CA GLU A 93 11.42 5.73 3.07
C GLU A 93 11.00 4.29 3.26
N TYR A 94 11.98 3.38 3.27
CA TYR A 94 11.77 1.95 3.40
C TYR A 94 12.46 1.43 4.65
N ARG A 95 11.75 0.63 5.45
CA ARG A 95 12.37 -0.10 6.53
C ARG A 95 13.28 -1.20 5.97
N ALA A 96 14.54 -1.22 6.38
CA ALA A 96 15.50 -2.22 5.90
C ALA A 96 15.13 -3.65 6.32
N SER A 97 14.59 -3.82 7.53
CA SER A 97 14.31 -5.14 8.12
C SER A 97 13.22 -5.95 7.44
N ASP A 98 12.38 -5.33 6.61
CA ASP A 98 11.25 -6.00 5.96
C ASP A 98 10.90 -5.43 4.57
N GLY A 99 11.61 -4.38 4.11
CA GLY A 99 11.35 -3.70 2.84
C GLY A 99 10.04 -2.92 2.81
N LYS A 100 9.41 -2.67 3.97
CA LYS A 100 8.14 -1.97 4.05
C LYS A 100 8.33 -0.48 3.78
N LEU A 101 7.55 0.04 2.83
CA LEU A 101 7.44 1.49 2.60
C LEU A 101 6.74 2.16 3.79
N LEU A 102 7.48 2.98 4.53
CA LEU A 102 7.05 3.69 5.73
C LEU A 102 6.47 5.06 5.38
N LYS A 103 7.14 5.79 4.48
CA LYS A 103 6.73 7.12 4.01
C LYS A 103 6.76 7.19 2.49
N TYR A 104 5.79 7.92 1.94
CA TYR A 104 5.77 8.29 0.54
C TYR A 104 5.33 9.73 0.43
N GLU A 105 6.14 10.51 -0.24
CA GLU A 105 5.96 11.93 -0.42
C GLU A 105 6.22 12.30 -1.88
N TRP A 106 5.47 13.26 -2.38
CA TRP A 106 5.89 14.04 -3.53
C TRP A 106 5.51 15.49 -3.36
N GLU A 107 6.36 16.37 -3.87
CA GLU A 107 6.15 17.81 -3.92
C GLU A 107 6.40 18.37 -5.32
N VAL A 108 5.70 19.44 -5.66
CA VAL A 108 5.91 20.18 -6.92
C VAL A 108 7.09 21.13 -6.73
N LEU A 109 8.13 20.93 -7.53
CA LEU A 109 9.26 21.85 -7.57
C LEU A 109 8.83 23.18 -8.20
N ASN A 110 9.13 24.28 -7.51
CA ASN A 110 8.84 25.65 -7.95
C ASN A 110 7.34 25.85 -8.32
N PRO A 111 6.42 25.73 -7.35
CA PRO A 111 5.00 25.84 -7.62
C PRO A 111 4.65 27.24 -8.10
N ALA A 112 3.84 27.34 -9.15
CA ALA A 112 3.43 28.62 -9.69
C ALA A 112 2.66 29.45 -8.64
N PHE A 113 3.18 30.64 -8.35
CA PHE A 113 2.49 31.66 -7.57
C PHE A 113 1.27 32.11 -8.37
N GLY A 114 0.08 31.79 -7.86
CA GLY A 114 -1.17 32.27 -8.46
C GLY A 114 -1.27 33.79 -8.39
N ASN A 115 -2.22 34.38 -9.09
CA ASN A 115 -2.53 35.80 -8.92
C ASN A 115 -2.86 36.09 -7.44
N GLN A 116 -1.97 36.83 -6.76
CA GLN A 116 -2.06 37.08 -5.32
C GLN A 116 -3.24 37.97 -4.93
N ASN A 117 -3.75 38.76 -5.89
CA ASN A 117 -4.94 39.59 -5.71
C ASN A 117 -6.24 38.77 -5.70
N LYS A 118 -6.19 37.50 -6.07
CA LYS A 118 -7.35 36.61 -5.99
C LYS A 118 -7.65 36.29 -4.52
N LYS A 119 -8.93 36.17 -4.17
CA LYS A 119 -9.33 35.68 -2.84
C LYS A 119 -8.94 34.20 -2.65
N ASN A 120 -8.55 33.83 -1.43
CA ASN A 120 -8.29 32.45 -1.05
C ASN A 120 -9.58 31.61 -1.15
N LEU A 121 -9.44 30.35 -1.53
CA LEU A 121 -10.50 29.36 -1.41
C LEU A 121 -10.88 29.18 0.06
N SER A 122 -12.11 28.77 0.32
CA SER A 122 -12.55 28.46 1.68
C SER A 122 -11.98 27.12 2.17
N LYS A 123 -11.81 26.99 3.50
CA LYS A 123 -11.45 25.70 4.13
C LYS A 123 -12.41 24.57 3.75
N LYS A 124 -13.70 24.87 3.53
CA LYS A 124 -14.72 23.89 3.09
C LYS A 124 -14.42 23.32 1.70
N GLU A 125 -13.99 24.17 0.76
CA GLU A 125 -13.61 23.75 -0.58
C GLU A 125 -12.34 22.90 -0.58
N ILE A 126 -11.35 23.31 0.22
CA ILE A 126 -10.09 22.55 0.42
C ILE A 126 -10.37 21.19 1.07
N LYS A 127 -11.21 21.15 2.12
CA LYS A 127 -11.66 19.90 2.75
C LYS A 127 -12.26 18.93 1.73
N LYS A 128 -13.13 19.44 0.84
CA LYS A 128 -13.74 18.62 -0.24
C LYS A 128 -12.68 18.10 -1.23
N LYS A 129 -11.67 18.90 -1.56
CA LYS A 129 -10.55 18.47 -2.42
C LYS A 129 -9.69 17.40 -1.73
N ALA A 130 -9.35 17.57 -0.46
CA ALA A 130 -8.57 16.60 0.32
C ALA A 130 -9.27 15.24 0.45
N LEU A 131 -10.56 15.24 0.78
CA LEU A 131 -11.37 14.01 0.87
C LEU A 131 -11.55 13.28 -0.48
N LYS A 132 -11.39 13.99 -1.61
CA LYS A 132 -11.33 13.34 -2.93
C LYS A 132 -10.00 12.63 -3.17
N GLN A 133 -8.90 13.15 -2.64
CA GLN A 133 -7.58 12.53 -2.74
C GLN A 133 -7.46 11.31 -1.82
N VAL A 134 -7.96 11.40 -0.59
CA VAL A 134 -7.91 10.31 0.38
C VAL A 134 -9.31 9.96 0.85
N LYS A 135 -9.98 9.08 0.09
CA LYS A 135 -11.34 8.62 0.41
C LYS A 135 -11.38 7.95 1.78
N SER A 136 -12.43 8.24 2.55
CA SER A 136 -12.69 7.71 3.89
C SER A 136 -11.63 8.07 4.94
N ALA A 137 -10.83 9.12 4.72
CA ALA A 137 -9.97 9.68 5.76
C ALA A 137 -10.75 10.62 6.69
N SER A 138 -10.33 10.67 7.95
CA SER A 138 -10.75 11.69 8.90
C SER A 138 -9.83 12.90 8.77
N VAL A 139 -10.39 14.08 8.52
CA VAL A 139 -9.62 15.32 8.48
C VAL A 139 -9.36 15.78 9.91
N ILE A 140 -8.09 15.93 10.27
CA ILE A 140 -7.64 16.33 11.61
C ILE A 140 -7.55 17.86 11.68
N SER A 141 -6.86 18.49 10.73
CA SER A 141 -6.65 19.93 10.71
C SER A 141 -6.62 20.48 9.29
N ILE A 142 -6.95 21.77 9.17
CA ILE A 142 -6.77 22.56 7.94
C ILE A 142 -6.22 23.92 8.37
N VAL A 143 -4.95 24.14 8.10
CA VAL A 143 -4.20 25.36 8.45
C VAL A 143 -3.93 26.13 7.16
N LEU A 144 -4.08 27.45 7.21
CA LEU A 144 -3.66 28.34 6.13
C LEU A 144 -2.35 28.95 6.58
N ASP A 145 -1.28 28.66 5.84
CA ASP A 145 0.04 29.22 6.08
C ASP A 145 0.39 30.25 5.00
N HIS A 146 1.26 31.20 5.34
CA HIS A 146 1.81 32.19 4.44
C HIS A 146 3.33 32.10 4.50
N ASP A 147 3.90 31.36 3.56
CA ASP A 147 5.35 31.26 3.40
C ASP A 147 5.77 31.98 2.11
N ASP A 148 6.79 32.83 2.19
CA ASP A 148 7.37 33.59 1.07
C ASP A 148 6.36 34.26 0.10
N GLY A 149 5.29 34.84 0.66
CA GLY A 149 4.25 35.52 -0.13
C GLY A 149 3.29 34.57 -0.87
N MET A 150 3.35 33.27 -0.59
CA MET A 150 2.43 32.26 -1.09
C MET A 150 1.57 31.70 0.04
N ALA A 151 0.29 32.05 0.00
CA ALA A 151 -0.68 31.42 0.90
C ALA A 151 -0.95 29.97 0.46
N GLN A 152 -0.79 29.01 1.38
CA GLN A 152 -0.99 27.58 1.14
C GLN A 152 -1.87 26.97 2.24
N TYR A 153 -2.67 25.97 1.88
CA TYR A 153 -3.42 25.21 2.87
C TYR A 153 -2.75 23.87 3.10
N GLU A 154 -2.38 23.64 4.34
CA GLU A 154 -1.90 22.36 4.82
C GLU A 154 -3.07 21.60 5.46
N VAL A 155 -3.27 20.36 5.02
CA VAL A 155 -4.40 19.51 5.44
C VAL A 155 -3.87 18.22 6.02
N LYS A 156 -3.94 18.08 7.35
CA LYS A 156 -3.62 16.82 8.03
C LYS A 156 -4.84 15.92 8.09
N MET A 157 -4.67 14.66 7.72
CA MET A 157 -5.72 13.65 7.77
C MET A 157 -5.20 12.33 8.33
N ARG A 158 -6.10 11.46 8.78
CA ARG A 158 -5.78 10.10 9.21
C ARG A 158 -6.69 9.08 8.56
N LYS A 159 -6.11 7.97 8.14
CA LYS A 159 -6.84 6.80 7.66
C LYS A 159 -6.14 5.53 8.14
N GLY A 160 -6.78 4.81 9.05
CA GLY A 160 -6.17 3.66 9.73
C GLY A 160 -4.90 4.07 10.48
N ASN A 161 -3.80 3.38 10.18
CA ASN A 161 -2.47 3.64 10.74
C ASN A 161 -1.65 4.66 9.94
N LYS A 162 -2.24 5.36 8.97
CA LYS A 162 -1.53 6.38 8.17
C LYS A 162 -1.96 7.79 8.54
N LYS A 163 -0.99 8.67 8.70
CA LYS A 163 -1.18 10.13 8.63
C LYS A 163 -0.93 10.57 7.20
N TYR A 164 -1.68 11.58 6.80
CA TYR A 164 -1.55 12.23 5.51
C TYR A 164 -1.38 13.71 5.72
N GLU A 165 -0.52 14.32 4.93
CA GLU A 165 -0.32 15.76 4.87
C GLU A 165 -0.43 16.17 3.40
N LEU A 166 -1.38 17.06 3.11
CA LEU A 166 -1.64 17.52 1.75
C LEU A 166 -1.56 19.03 1.72
N VAL A 167 -0.68 19.56 0.88
CA VAL A 167 -0.51 21.00 0.73
C VAL A 167 -1.17 21.47 -0.56
N TYR A 168 -1.98 22.52 -0.46
CA TYR A 168 -2.72 23.10 -1.57
C TYR A 168 -2.40 24.57 -1.74
N ASN A 169 -2.23 25.00 -2.99
CA ASN A 169 -2.22 26.43 -3.31
C ASN A 169 -3.56 27.07 -2.88
N SER A 170 -3.53 28.10 -2.03
CA SER A 170 -4.77 28.67 -1.46
C SER A 170 -5.70 29.33 -2.48
N LYS A 171 -5.16 29.84 -3.61
CA LYS A 171 -5.91 30.61 -4.62
C LYS A 171 -6.54 29.72 -5.69
N THR A 172 -5.87 28.63 -6.04
CA THR A 172 -6.24 27.73 -7.15
C THR A 172 -6.75 26.39 -6.65
N GLY A 173 -6.39 25.99 -5.42
CA GLY A 173 -6.67 24.67 -4.87
C GLY A 173 -6.01 23.54 -5.67
N LYS A 174 -4.89 23.83 -6.35
CA LYS A 174 -4.00 22.83 -6.92
C LYS A 174 -3.24 22.15 -5.77
N LEU A 175 -3.12 20.82 -5.83
CA LEU A 175 -2.33 20.04 -4.88
C LEU A 175 -0.85 20.24 -5.24
N LEU A 176 -0.07 20.69 -4.27
CA LEU A 176 1.35 20.97 -4.38
C LEU A 176 2.19 19.85 -3.77
N GLU A 177 1.70 19.28 -2.68
CA GLU A 177 2.38 18.21 -1.96
C GLU A 177 1.38 17.14 -1.53
N TYR A 178 1.85 15.90 -1.53
CA TYR A 178 1.13 14.76 -0.99
C TYR A 178 2.11 13.88 -0.24
N GLN A 179 1.90 13.79 1.07
CA GLN A 179 2.63 12.91 1.95
C GLN A 179 1.68 11.92 2.62
N TRP A 180 2.13 10.69 2.78
CA TRP A 180 1.66 9.84 3.86
C TRP A 180 2.81 9.13 4.54
N GLU A 181 2.64 8.95 5.84
CA GLU A 181 3.56 8.20 6.71
C GLU A 181 2.75 7.21 7.54
N ILE A 182 3.36 6.07 7.85
CA ILE A 182 2.81 5.13 8.82
C ILE A 182 3.07 5.70 10.22
N VAL A 183 2.00 5.85 11.01
CA VAL A 183 2.12 6.11 12.44
C VAL A 183 2.52 4.79 13.09
N THR A 184 3.82 4.58 13.22
CA THR A 184 4.35 3.38 13.85
C THR A 184 4.29 3.55 15.37
N VAL A 185 3.83 2.50 16.06
CA VAL A 185 4.21 2.22 17.45
C VAL A 185 5.39 1.27 17.27
N TYR A 186 6.60 1.73 17.51
CA TYR A 186 7.80 0.87 17.44
C TYR A 186 7.67 -0.29 18.43
#